data_AF-A0A530BDN3-F1
#
_entry.id   AF-A0A530BDN3-F1
#
_cell.length_a   1.000
_cell.length_b   1.000
_cell.length_c   1.000
_cell.angle_alpha   90.00
_cell.angle_beta   90.00
_cell.angle_gamma   90.00
#
_symmetry.space_group_name_H-M   'P 1'
#
loop_
_entity.id
_entity.type
_entity.pdbx_description
1 polymer ?
#
loop_
_entity_poly.entity_id
_entity_poly.type
_entity_poly.pdbx_seq_one_letter_code
_entity_poly.pdbx_strand_id
1 'polypeptide(L)' 'MIDRREFIVALGATGLLAACQSGPPKPSVISVNVTGGAGMNPGPGGGDRPVTVLVMRL' A
#
# COMPACT_ATOMS: atom_id res chain seq x y z
N MET A 1 -3.43 44.94 -8.14
CA MET A 1 -3.96 44.13 -9.25
C MET A 1 -2.90 43.11 -9.57
N ILE A 2 -3.27 41.82 -9.68
CA ILE A 2 -2.32 40.78 -10.07
C ILE A 2 -2.02 40.94 -11.57
N ASP A 3 -0.75 40.88 -11.96
CA ASP A 3 -0.39 41.00 -13.37
C ASP A 3 -0.75 39.73 -14.15
N ARG A 4 -1.05 39.83 -15.45
CA ARG A 4 -1.41 38.67 -16.29
C ARG A 4 -0.36 37.57 -16.23
N ARG A 5 0.92 37.94 -16.15
CA ARG A 5 2.04 37.01 -16.05
C ARG A 5 2.05 36.29 -14.70
N GLU A 6 1.82 37.01 -13.62
CA GLU A 6 1.74 36.46 -12.26
C GLU A 6 0.56 35.49 -12.13
N PHE A 7 -0.59 35.82 -12.71
CA PHE A 7 -1.75 34.94 -12.75
C PHE A 7 -1.45 33.62 -13.48
N ILE A 8 -0.79 33.68 -14.65
CA ILE A 8 -0.41 32.48 -15.40
C ILE A 8 0.59 31.62 -14.62
N VAL A 9 1.58 32.26 -13.99
CA VAL A 9 2.58 31.55 -13.18
C VAL A 9 1.92 30.89 -11.96
N ALA A 10 1.03 31.58 -11.27
CA ALA A 10 0.31 31.04 -10.12
C ALA A 10 -0.60 29.86 -10.51
N LEU A 11 -1.32 29.97 -11.64
CA LEU A 11 -2.17 28.89 -12.16
C LEU A 11 -1.34 27.67 -12.57
N GLY A 12 -0.20 27.89 -13.23
CA GLY A 12 0.72 26.82 -13.62
C GLY A 12 1.33 26.12 -12.40
N ALA A 13 1.81 26.87 -11.41
CA ALA A 13 2.40 26.33 -10.19
C ALA A 13 1.38 25.51 -9.38
N THR A 14 0.16 26.02 -9.23
CA THR A 14 -0.92 25.29 -8.53
C THR A 14 -1.37 24.05 -9.29
N GLY A 15 -1.47 24.12 -10.62
CA GLY A 15 -1.77 22.96 -11.47
C GLY A 15 -0.70 21.86 -11.38
N LEU A 16 0.58 22.23 -11.39
CA LEU A 16 1.70 21.28 -11.24
C LEU A 16 1.71 20.61 -9.86
N LEU A 17 1.44 21.36 -8.79
CA LEU A 17 1.37 20.81 -7.43
C LEU A 17 0.18 19.86 -7.27
N ALA A 18 -0.98 20.18 -7.85
CA ALA A 18 -2.15 19.30 -7.83
C ALA A 18 -1.89 18.00 -8.61
N ALA A 19 -1.12 18.06 -9.70
CA ALA A 19 -0.76 16.90 -10.52
C ALA A 19 0.10 15.87 -9.77
N CYS A 20 0.89 16.28 -8.77
CA CYS A 20 1.67 15.37 -7.93
C CYS A 20 0.79 14.49 -7.02
N GLN A 21 -0.46 14.88 -6.78
CA GLN A 21 -1.42 14.15 -5.95
C GLN A 21 -2.58 13.55 -6.75
N SER A 22 -2.64 13.77 -8.06
CA SER A 22 -3.72 13.29 -8.91
C SER A 22 -3.43 11.88 -9.41
N GLY A 23 -3.79 10.90 -8.59
CA GLY A 23 -3.86 9.51 -8.98
C GLY A 23 -4.58 8.70 -7.91
N PRO A 24 -5.18 7.55 -8.25
CA PRO A 24 -5.50 6.56 -7.21
C PRO A 24 -4.25 6.36 -6.34
N PRO A 25 -4.39 6.15 -5.02
CA PRO A 25 -3.25 5.82 -4.17
C PRO A 25 -2.42 4.78 -4.90
N LYS A 26 -1.11 5.05 -5.07
CA LYS A 26 -0.21 4.11 -5.75
C LYS A 26 -0.51 2.71 -5.19
N PRO A 27 -0.81 1.71 -6.04
CA PRO A 27 -1.15 0.38 -5.56
C PRO A 27 -0.12 -0.04 -4.51
N SER A 28 -0.60 -0.22 -3.28
CA SER A 28 0.25 -0.61 -2.16
C SER A 28 0.53 -2.09 -2.38
N VAL A 29 1.69 -2.42 -2.95
CA VAL A 29 2.10 -3.81 -3.13
C VAL A 29 2.82 -4.25 -1.86
N ILE A 30 2.31 -5.31 -1.22
CA ILE A 30 2.99 -6.01 -0.13
C ILE A 30 3.38 -7.41 -0.63
N SER A 31 4.62 -7.81 -0.35
CA SER A 31 5.06 -9.18 -0.53
C SER A 31 5.15 -9.84 0.84
N VAL A 32 4.44 -10.94 1.02
CA VAL A 32 4.40 -11.67 2.29
C VAL A 32 5.06 -13.03 2.06
N ASN A 33 6.20 -13.26 2.72
CA ASN A 33 6.87 -14.56 2.71
C ASN A 33 6.49 -15.31 3.98
N VAL A 34 5.94 -16.51 3.83
CA VAL A 34 5.47 -17.35 4.94
C VAL A 34 6.21 -18.68 4.88
N THR A 35 6.84 -19.05 5.99
CA THR A 35 7.55 -20.32 6.13
C THR A 35 6.92 -21.14 7.25
N GLY A 36 6.53 -22.37 6.94
CA GLY A 36 6.15 -23.36 7.94
C GLY A 36 7.37 -24.11 8.46
N GLY A 37 7.31 -24.57 9.70
CA GLY A 37 8.30 -25.44 10.33
C GLY A 37 7.68 -26.74 10.83
N ALA A 38 8.52 -27.74 11.09
CA ALA A 38 8.09 -29.00 11.71
C ALA A 38 7.49 -28.73 13.10
N GLY A 39 6.44 -29.48 13.47
CA GLY A 39 5.77 -29.33 14.77
C GLY A 39 4.80 -28.16 14.85
N MET A 40 4.55 -27.42 13.76
CA MET A 40 3.53 -26.37 13.73
C MET A 40 2.13 -26.97 13.70
N ASN A 41 1.20 -26.38 14.47
CA ASN A 41 -0.18 -26.86 14.64
C ASN A 41 -0.28 -28.35 15.03
N PRO A 42 0.34 -28.77 16.17
CA PRO A 42 0.35 -30.16 16.57
C PRO A 42 -1.04 -30.67 16.93
N GLY A 43 -1.36 -31.87 16.46
CA GLY A 43 -2.55 -32.61 16.81
C GLY A 43 -2.55 -33.11 18.27
N PRO A 44 -3.71 -33.53 18.80
CA PRO A 44 -3.79 -34.21 20.09
C PRO A 44 -2.88 -35.43 20.22
N GLY A 45 -2.50 -36.06 19.09
CA GLY A 45 -1.53 -37.15 19.00
C GLY A 45 -0.11 -36.72 18.59
N GLY A 46 0.21 -35.43 18.62
CA GLY A 46 1.54 -34.89 18.28
C GLY A 46 1.86 -34.79 16.79
N GLY A 47 1.00 -35.28 15.90
CA GLY A 47 1.19 -35.16 14.45
C GLY A 47 0.94 -33.75 13.92
N ASP A 48 1.71 -33.34 12.91
CA ASP A 48 1.57 -32.05 12.26
C ASP A 48 0.22 -31.91 11.54
N ARG A 49 -0.32 -30.68 11.51
CA ARG A 49 -1.56 -30.37 10.78
C ARG A 49 -1.39 -29.11 9.93
N PRO A 50 -2.17 -28.98 8.84
CA PRO A 50 -2.15 -27.77 8.02
C PRO A 50 -2.38 -26.51 8.85
N VAL A 51 -1.60 -25.45 8.58
CA VAL A 51 -1.75 -24.14 9.20
C VAL A 51 -2.49 -23.22 8.23
N THR A 52 -3.58 -22.61 8.68
CA THR A 52 -4.30 -21.58 7.91
C THR A 52 -3.74 -20.21 8.25
N VAL A 53 -3.34 -19.43 7.23
CA VAL A 53 -2.83 -18.07 7.40
C VAL A 53 -3.81 -17.07 6.78
N LEU A 54 -4.24 -16.10 7.56
CA LEU A 54 -5.09 -14.99 7.09
C LEU A 54 -4.25 -13.71 7.00
N VAL A 55 -4.17 -13.13 5.81
CA VAL A 55 -3.51 -11.84 5.57
C VAL A 55 -4.60 -10.78 5.37
N MET A 56 -4.69 -9.81 6.28
CA MET A 56 -5.75 -8.80 6.29
C MET A 56 -5.18 -7.38 6.18
N ARG A 57 -5.89 -6.53 5.44
CA ARG A 57 -5.71 -5.08 5.41
C ARG A 57 -6.97 -4.44 6.00
N LEU A 58 -6.81 -3.79 7.14
CA LEU A 58 -7.89 -3.10 7.86
C LEU A 58 -7.93 -1.61 7.49
#